data_AF-A0A5S3VSV5-F1
#
_entry.id   AF-A0A5S3VSV5-F1
#
_cell.length_a   1.000
_cell.length_b   1.000
_cell.length_c   1.000
_cell.angle_alpha   90.00
_cell.angle_beta   90.00
_cell.angle_gamma   90.00
#
_symmetry.space_group_name_H-M   'P 1'
#
loop_
_entity.id
_entity.type
_entity.pdbx_description
1 polymer ?
#
loop_
_entity_poly.entity_id
_entity_poly.type
_entity_poly.pdbx_seq_one_letter_code
_entity_poly.pdbx_strand_id
1 'polypeptide(L)'
;TLFIALIAVALLGLQALRHASENDNIARINQLMKSTVNVVEELETLAAQGELSDAQAQAYASTILQNNTYHDSEYVYVVSSDLNFVAAPHDPQLHGTSFNDFKDAQGNSIGAMVERLVGSKT
;
A
#
# COMPACT_ATOMS: atom_id res chain seq x y z
N THR A 1 -38.49 -21.93 -18.81
CA THR A 1 -38.14 -22.16 -17.38
C THR A 1 -36.68 -22.56 -17.22
N LEU A 2 -36.20 -23.60 -17.91
CA LEU A 2 -34.80 -24.06 -17.83
C LEU A 2 -33.76 -22.98 -18.18
N PHE A 3 -33.98 -22.22 -19.25
CA PHE A 3 -33.06 -21.17 -19.69
C PHE A 3 -32.93 -20.03 -18.66
N ILE A 4 -34.03 -19.65 -18.01
CA ILE A 4 -34.05 -18.64 -16.95
C ILE A 4 -33.31 -19.15 -15.72
N ALA A 5 -33.48 -20.44 -15.37
CA ALA A 5 -32.74 -21.06 -14.28
C ALA A 5 -31.22 -21.08 -14.55
N LEU A 6 -30.81 -21.37 -15.78
CA LEU A 6 -29.40 -21.31 -16.21
C LEU A 6 -28.81 -19.90 -16.08
N ILE A 7 -29.54 -18.88 -16.54
CA ILE A 7 -29.12 -17.48 -16.41
C ILE A 7 -29.02 -17.08 -14.94
N ALA A 8 -29.99 -17.48 -14.11
CA ALA A 8 -29.98 -17.18 -12.68
C ALA A 8 -28.76 -17.80 -11.98
N VAL A 9 -28.45 -19.07 -12.26
CA VAL A 9 -27.26 -19.74 -11.72
C VAL A 9 -25.97 -19.07 -12.21
N ALA A 10 -25.88 -18.70 -13.49
CA ALA A 10 -24.71 -18.01 -14.03
C ALA A 10 -24.48 -16.64 -13.35
N LEU A 11 -25.55 -15.87 -13.13
CA LEU A 11 -25.47 -14.57 -12.45
C LEU A 11 -25.04 -14.72 -10.99
N LEU A 12 -25.61 -15.68 -10.25
CA LEU A 12 -25.24 -15.95 -8.87
C LEU A 12 -23.80 -16.46 -8.76
N GLY A 13 -23.39 -17.36 -9.67
CA GLY A 13 -22.02 -17.85 -9.75
C GLY A 13 -21.01 -16.73 -10.04
N LEU A 14 -21.33 -15.82 -10.96
CA LEU A 14 -20.49 -14.66 -11.27
C LEU A 14 -20.39 -13.70 -10.09
N GLN A 15 -21.50 -13.42 -9.39
CA GLN A 15 -21.49 -12.58 -8.19
C GLN A 15 -20.65 -13.21 -7.07
N ALA A 16 -20.80 -14.51 -6.84
CA ALA A 16 -20.00 -15.23 -5.85
C ALA A 16 -18.51 -15.21 -6.19
N LEU A 17 -18.16 -15.45 -7.46
CA LEU A 17 -16.77 -15.42 -7.93
C LEU A 17 -16.17 -14.02 -7.81
N ARG A 18 -16.93 -12.99 -8.19
CA ARG A 18 -16.50 -11.60 -8.03
C ARG A 18 -16.23 -11.27 -6.57
N HIS A 19 -17.15 -11.61 -5.67
CA HIS A 19 -16.98 -11.35 -4.25
C HIS A 19 -15.78 -12.10 -3.65
N ALA A 20 -15.62 -13.38 -4.00
CA ALA A 20 -14.46 -14.17 -3.57
C ALA A 20 -13.15 -13.56 -4.10
N SER A 21 -13.11 -13.17 -5.38
CA SER A 21 -11.93 -12.54 -5.99
C SER A 21 -11.57 -11.18 -5.38
N GLU A 22 -12.57 -10.36 -5.03
CA GLU A 22 -12.36 -9.08 -4.35
C GLU A 22 -11.79 -9.31 -2.94
N ASN A 23 -12.34 -10.27 -2.19
CA ASN A 23 -11.85 -10.62 -0.86
C ASN A 23 -10.41 -11.17 -0.90
N ASP A 24 -10.11 -12.07 -1.83
CA ASP A 24 -8.76 -12.62 -2.02
C ASP A 24 -7.76 -11.53 -2.39
N ASN A 25 -8.15 -10.55 -3.20
CA ASN A 25 -7.31 -9.41 -3.54
C ASN A 25 -7.01 -8.54 -2.31
N ILE A 26 -8.04 -8.18 -1.53
CA ILE A 26 -7.88 -7.41 -0.29
C ILE A 26 -6.98 -8.15 0.71
N ALA A 27 -7.17 -9.46 0.88
CA ALA A 27 -6.35 -10.28 1.77
C ALA A 27 -4.88 -10.28 1.35
N ARG A 28 -4.61 -10.40 0.04
CA ARG A 28 -3.27 -10.33 -0.54
C ARG A 28 -2.61 -8.98 -0.26
N ILE A 29 -3.29 -7.87 -0.54
CA ILE A 29 -2.78 -6.51 -0.30
C ILE A 29 -2.48 -6.30 1.19
N ASN A 30 -3.36 -6.76 2.09
CA ASN A 30 -3.11 -6.66 3.54
C ASN A 30 -1.87 -7.45 3.97
N GLN A 31 -1.69 -8.66 3.45
CA GLN A 31 -0.50 -9.47 3.73
C GLN A 31 0.77 -8.77 3.23
N LEU A 32 0.68 -8.14 2.06
CA LEU A 32 1.73 -7.33 1.47
C LEU A 32 2.17 -6.21 2.40
N MET A 33 1.22 -5.35 2.78
CA MET A 33 1.46 -4.21 3.66
C MET A 33 2.00 -4.67 5.01
N LYS A 34 1.51 -5.78 5.55
CA LYS A 34 2.04 -6.36 6.79
C LYS A 34 3.50 -6.81 6.64
N SER A 35 3.85 -7.47 5.54
CA SER A 35 5.23 -7.84 5.26
C SER A 35 6.13 -6.61 5.16
N THR A 36 5.64 -5.55 4.51
CA THR A 36 6.33 -4.27 4.35
C THR A 36 6.61 -3.60 5.69
N VAL A 37 5.62 -3.55 6.59
CA VAL A 37 5.77 -3.00 7.94
C VAL A 37 6.76 -3.81 8.77
N ASN A 38 6.68 -5.15 8.74
CA ASN A 38 7.61 -6.00 9.49
C ASN A 38 9.09 -5.76 9.11
N VAL A 39 9.37 -5.48 7.83
CA VAL A 39 10.74 -5.15 7.38
C VAL A 39 11.23 -3.84 8.01
N VAL A 40 10.36 -2.84 8.09
CA VAL A 40 10.70 -1.54 8.72
C VAL A 40 10.93 -1.74 10.22
N GLU A 41 10.03 -2.46 10.90
CA GLU A 41 10.14 -2.75 12.34
C GLU A 41 11.44 -3.51 12.69
N GLU A 42 11.87 -4.44 11.84
CA GLU A 42 13.14 -5.16 12.03
C GLU A 42 14.34 -4.21 11.93
N LEU A 43 14.35 -3.31 10.93
CA LEU A 43 15.43 -2.34 10.76
C LEU A 43 15.46 -1.31 11.90
N GLU A 44 14.30 -0.88 12.37
CA GLU A 44 14.17 -0.04 13.57
C GLU A 44 14.69 -0.76 14.81
N THR A 45 14.42 -2.07 14.93
CA THR A 45 14.93 -2.90 16.04
C THR A 45 16.46 -2.99 16.02
N LEU A 46 17.07 -3.21 14.85
CA LEU A 46 18.53 -3.22 14.69
C LEU A 46 19.15 -1.86 15.01
N ALA A 47 18.49 -0.75 14.64
CA ALA A 47 18.93 0.59 15.01
C ALA A 47 18.86 0.83 16.52
N ALA A 48 17.76 0.43 17.17
CA ALA A 48 17.58 0.54 18.61
C ALA A 48 18.60 -0.29 19.40
N GLN A 49 19.08 -1.40 18.84
CA GLN A 49 20.15 -2.24 19.41
C GLN A 49 21.56 -1.66 19.15
N GLY A 50 21.68 -0.62 18.33
CA GLY A 50 22.96 -0.02 17.95
C GLY A 50 23.73 -0.81 16.89
N GLU A 51 23.11 -1.80 16.25
CA GLU A 51 23.71 -2.55 15.13
C GLU A 51 23.71 -1.71 13.83
N LEU A 52 22.75 -0.81 13.70
CA LEU A 52 22.66 0.19 12.63
C LEU A 52 22.54 1.59 13.24
N SER A 53 22.99 2.61 12.51
CA SER A 53 22.51 3.98 12.77
C SER A 53 21.11 4.17 12.19
N ASP A 54 20.32 5.08 12.76
CA ASP A 54 18.99 5.43 12.24
C ASP A 54 19.02 5.78 10.74
N ALA A 55 20.06 6.50 10.31
CA ALA A 55 20.26 6.86 8.91
C ALA A 55 20.50 5.63 8.01
N GLN A 56 21.23 4.62 8.49
CA GLN A 56 21.44 3.36 7.76
C GLN A 56 20.16 2.54 7.71
N ALA A 57 19.44 2.40 8.82
CA ALA A 57 18.16 1.69 8.87
C ALA A 57 17.14 2.32 7.92
N GLN A 58 17.00 3.65 7.92
CA GLN A 58 16.11 4.37 7.01
C GLN A 58 16.52 4.21 5.54
N ALA A 59 17.82 4.26 5.22
CA ALA A 59 18.32 4.06 3.86
C ALA A 59 18.06 2.63 3.35
N TYR A 60 18.25 1.62 4.20
CA TYR A 60 17.95 0.23 3.87
C TYR A 60 16.45 0.01 3.70
N ALA A 61 15.62 0.53 4.60
CA ALA A 61 14.17 0.48 4.48
C ALA A 61 13.74 1.11 3.15
N SER A 62 14.17 2.34 2.86
CA SER A 62 13.82 3.05 1.63
C SER A 62 14.22 2.25 0.37
N THR A 63 15.40 1.64 0.38
CA THR A 63 15.89 0.81 -0.74
C THR A 63 15.05 -0.45 -0.93
N ILE A 64 14.74 -1.17 0.16
CA ILE A 64 13.93 -2.39 0.09
C ILE A 64 12.51 -2.06 -0.37
N LEU A 65 11.93 -0.99 0.16
CA LEU A 65 10.57 -0.55 -0.17
C LEU A 65 10.45 -0.02 -1.59
N GLN A 66 11.48 0.66 -2.09
CA GLN A 66 11.53 1.12 -3.48
C GLN A 66 11.58 -0.04 -4.49
N ASN A 67 12.14 -1.19 -4.10
CA ASN A 67 12.20 -2.38 -4.95
C ASN A 67 11.00 -3.33 -4.75
N ASN A 68 10.06 -2.99 -3.87
CA ASN A 68 8.88 -3.80 -3.57
C ASN A 68 7.74 -3.50 -4.55
N THR A 69 7.96 -3.87 -5.81
CA THR A 69 6.95 -3.89 -6.87
C THR A 69 6.32 -5.27 -6.95
N TYR A 70 5.01 -5.34 -6.77
CA TYR A 70 4.31 -6.60 -6.55
C TYR A 70 3.58 -7.12 -7.79
N HIS A 71 3.32 -6.21 -8.73
CA HIS A 71 2.90 -6.50 -10.10
C HIS A 71 3.28 -5.31 -11.00
N ASP A 72 3.17 -5.44 -12.32
CA ASP A 72 3.49 -4.36 -13.27
C ASP A 72 2.70 -3.07 -13.03
N SER A 73 1.60 -3.13 -12.25
CA SER A 73 0.74 -2.00 -11.91
C SER A 73 0.49 -1.81 -10.40
N GLU A 74 1.14 -2.59 -9.53
CA GLU A 74 0.90 -2.55 -8.08
C GLU A 74 2.21 -2.25 -7.33
N TYR A 75 2.26 -1.06 -6.72
CA TYR A 75 3.43 -0.56 -6.01
C TYR A 75 3.01 0.21 -4.76
N VAL A 76 3.92 0.28 -3.79
CA VAL A 76 3.72 0.98 -2.51
C VAL A 76 4.51 2.29 -2.53
N TYR A 77 3.85 3.37 -2.11
CA TYR A 77 4.53 4.62 -1.80
C TYR A 77 4.87 4.70 -0.32
N VAL A 78 6.04 5.26 -0.03
CA VAL A 78 6.48 5.56 1.33
C VAL A 78 6.58 7.06 1.47
N VAL A 79 6.01 7.60 2.54
CA VAL A 79 6.06 9.02 2.85
C VAL A 79 6.67 9.23 4.24
N SER A 80 7.32 10.37 4.44
CA SER A 80 7.79 10.80 5.75
C SER A 80 6.62 11.19 6.66
N SER A 81 6.91 11.49 7.92
CA SER A 81 5.94 12.08 8.86
C SER A 81 5.32 13.38 8.34
N ASP A 82 6.06 14.14 7.52
CA ASP A 82 5.59 15.38 6.88
C ASP A 82 4.81 15.12 5.58
N LEU A 83 4.47 13.86 5.32
CA LEU A 83 3.79 13.39 4.11
C LEU A 83 4.56 13.71 2.82
N ASN A 84 5.90 13.77 2.85
CA ASN A 84 6.71 13.90 1.64
C ASN A 84 7.15 12.52 1.14
N PHE A 85 7.11 12.28 -0.18
CA PHE A 85 7.51 10.98 -0.72
C PHE A 85 9.00 10.69 -0.49
N VAL A 86 9.27 9.51 0.09
CA VAL A 86 10.61 8.96 0.36
C VAL A 86 10.92 7.81 -0.59
N ALA A 87 9.94 6.96 -0.90
CA ALA A 87 10.10 5.90 -1.90
C ALA A 87 8.88 5.87 -2.84
N ALA A 88 9.18 5.94 -4.14
CA ALA A 88 8.24 5.86 -5.25
C ALA A 88 8.89 5.06 -6.38
N PRO A 89 8.59 3.75 -6.51
CA PRO A 89 9.31 2.82 -7.41
C PRO A 89 9.28 3.21 -8.90
N HIS A 90 8.12 3.64 -9.40
CA HIS A 90 7.92 3.97 -10.82
C HIS A 90 7.88 5.47 -11.12
N ASP A 91 7.83 6.30 -10.07
CA ASP A 91 7.69 7.76 -10.19
C ASP A 91 8.77 8.48 -9.37
N PRO A 92 10.07 8.33 -9.70
CA PRO A 92 11.16 8.93 -8.93
C PRO A 92 11.08 10.46 -8.87
N GLN A 93 10.39 11.08 -9.85
CA GLN A 93 10.10 12.52 -9.86
C GLN A 93 9.23 12.99 -8.68
N LEU A 94 8.53 12.08 -7.99
CA LEU A 94 7.73 12.42 -6.82
C LEU A 94 8.55 12.55 -5.55
N HIS A 95 9.79 12.04 -5.50
CA HIS A 95 10.60 12.09 -4.28
C HIS A 95 10.79 13.54 -3.80
N GLY A 96 10.54 13.78 -2.51
CA GLY A 96 10.59 15.11 -1.90
C GLY A 96 9.39 16.02 -2.19
N THR A 97 8.43 15.60 -3.02
CA THR A 97 7.15 16.31 -3.20
C THR A 97 6.14 15.90 -2.13
N SER A 98 5.12 16.74 -1.90
CA SER A 98 4.10 16.45 -0.88
C SER A 98 3.05 15.48 -1.41
N PHE A 99 2.77 14.44 -0.65
CA PHE A 99 1.66 13.53 -0.88
C PHE A 99 0.30 14.23 -0.76
N ASN A 100 0.24 15.41 -0.12
CA ASN A 100 -0.97 16.22 -0.06
C ASN A 100 -1.36 16.83 -1.42
N ASP A 101 -0.40 16.95 -2.34
CA ASP A 101 -0.62 17.44 -3.70
C ASP A 101 -1.28 16.39 -4.59
N PHE A 102 -1.23 15.12 -4.19
CA PHE A 102 -1.95 14.04 -4.86
C PHE A 102 -3.45 14.17 -4.59
N LYS A 103 -4.24 14.28 -5.66
CA LYS A 103 -5.69 14.49 -5.58
C LYS A 103 -6.47 13.29 -6.12
N ASP A 104 -7.60 12.99 -5.48
CA ASP A 104 -8.59 12.05 -6.04
C ASP A 104 -9.35 12.67 -7.23
N ALA A 105 -10.23 11.89 -7.86
CA ALA A 105 -11.04 12.34 -9.00
C ALA A 105 -12.03 13.48 -8.65
N GLN A 106 -12.22 13.79 -7.36
CA GLN A 106 -13.04 14.89 -6.86
C GLN A 106 -12.20 16.11 -6.44
N GLY A 107 -10.87 16.04 -6.56
CA GLY A 107 -9.96 17.12 -6.17
C GLY A 107 -9.56 17.13 -4.70
N ASN A 108 -9.94 16.12 -3.91
CA ASN A 108 -9.56 16.04 -2.50
C ASN A 108 -8.14 15.52 -2.35
N SER A 109 -7.41 16.03 -1.36
CA SER A 109 -6.07 15.54 -1.04
C SER A 109 -6.12 14.10 -0.52
N ILE A 110 -5.37 13.20 -1.16
CA ILE A 110 -5.22 11.83 -0.69
C ILE A 110 -4.40 11.80 0.61
N GLY A 111 -3.33 12.60 0.72
CA GLY A 111 -2.55 12.72 1.95
C GLY A 111 -3.41 13.06 3.17
N ALA A 112 -4.24 14.10 3.07
CA ALA A 112 -5.15 14.48 4.15
C ALA A 112 -6.27 13.45 4.42
N MET A 113 -6.57 12.57 3.46
CA MET A 113 -7.49 11.45 3.67
C MET A 113 -6.81 10.33 4.49
N VAL A 114 -5.58 9.97 4.11
CA VAL A 114 -4.78 8.95 4.82
C VAL A 114 -4.48 9.40 6.25
N GLU A 115 -4.03 10.64 6.45
CA GLU A 115 -3.77 11.17 7.80
C GLU A 115 -5.00 11.08 8.71
N ARG A 116 -6.20 11.36 8.19
CA ARG A 116 -7.45 11.24 8.95
C ARG A 116 -7.79 9.79 9.30
N LEU A 117 -7.52 8.85 8.39
CA LEU A 117 -7.85 7.44 8.55
C LEU A 117 -6.84 6.69 9.43
N VAL A 118 -5.58 7.12 9.45
CA VAL A 118 -4.46 6.37 10.03
C VAL A 118 -3.70 7.16 11.12
N GLY A 119 -3.64 8.50 11.03
CA GLY A 119 -2.90 9.36 11.96
C GLY A 119 -3.45 9.45 13.38
N SER A 120 -4.61 8.84 13.66
CA SER A 120 -5.16 8.71 15.02
C SER A 120 -4.72 7.43 15.75
N LYS A 121 -3.89 6.58 15.11
CA LYS A 121 -3.47 5.27 15.63
C LYS A 121 -2.02 5.17 16.12
N THR A 122 -1.27 6.26 16.14
CA THR A 122 0.08 6.32 16.72
C THR A 122 0.03 6.74 18.18
#